data_AF-E9T4J2-F1
#
_entry.id   AF-E9T4J2-F1
#
_cell.length_a   1.000
_cell.length_b   1.000
_cell.length_c   1.000
_cell.angle_alpha   90.00
_cell.angle_beta   90.00
_cell.angle_gamma   90.00
#
_symmetry.space_group_name_H-M   'P 1'
#
loop_
_entity.id
_entity.type
_entity.pdbx_description
1 polymer ?
#
loop_
_entity_poly.entity_id
_entity_poly.type
_entity_poly.pdbx_seq_one_letter_code
_entity_poly.pdbx_strand_id
1 'polypeptide(L)'
;MSTRVLSDSTCTHVVDVAAERVDITDWLFSLPEAEYRRCCPPDHITIGVGTAEDGHPLSIGVETIGDALLIHHFATEVVEPHHCRMLSTSDVVSAEGRTTVDVTWELRAQPTGDGRCTVTDRILVTPTGDYFAFIERHGIVFEDAAASCHAACGDHVRRETPLLAGSIARRASNSNGRHAADSTAPGRLPTIPDSDGDTAKAVVRRTTEQVQGGGDFTAFDELFADDYVDHTPQPGLTPDKSGTRLLYQSMRAAFQDFHAEIHWQSVDGDLVTTYKTYRGTRRGTFPGVEPTGRAVTFDTVDVMRVRGGRIVEHWGAANLLSLMDQLG
;
A
#
# COMPACT_ATOMS: atom_id res chain seq x y z
N MET A 1 -6.57 7.79 30.51
CA MET A 1 -5.15 7.72 30.12
C MET A 1 -5.00 8.57 28.87
N SER A 2 -4.03 9.49 28.83
CA SER A 2 -3.77 10.27 27.60
C SER A 2 -3.28 9.30 26.52
N THR A 3 -3.94 9.26 25.37
CA THR A 3 -3.45 8.51 24.21
C THR A 3 -2.07 9.04 23.86
N ARG A 4 -1.04 8.18 23.83
CA ARG A 4 0.30 8.59 23.39
C ARG A 4 0.27 8.82 21.89
N VAL A 5 0.95 9.86 21.42
CA VAL A 5 1.01 10.26 20.01
C VAL A 5 2.45 10.15 19.55
N LEU A 6 2.67 9.54 18.38
CA LEU A 6 3.97 9.51 17.71
C LEU A 6 4.16 10.76 16.86
N SER A 7 3.12 11.15 16.11
CA SER A 7 3.10 12.40 15.35
C SER A 7 1.69 12.96 15.21
N ASP A 8 1.54 14.28 15.24
CA ASP A 8 0.38 15.00 14.73
C ASP A 8 0.92 16.10 13.80
N SER A 9 1.00 15.79 12.51
CA SER A 9 1.58 16.65 11.47
C SER A 9 0.47 17.24 10.64
N THR A 10 0.51 18.55 10.40
CA THR A 10 -0.48 19.25 9.58
C THR A 10 0.20 20.30 8.71
N CYS A 11 -0.19 20.40 7.45
CA CYS A 11 0.17 21.50 6.57
C CYS A 11 -1.06 21.99 5.81
N THR A 12 -1.03 23.26 5.42
CA THR A 12 -2.12 23.91 4.70
C THR A 12 -1.55 24.66 3.51
N HIS A 13 -2.20 24.52 2.35
CA HIS A 13 -1.86 25.23 1.13
C HIS A 13 -3.08 25.95 0.56
N VAL A 14 -2.89 27.15 0.02
CA VAL A 14 -3.97 27.92 -0.63
C VAL A 14 -3.97 27.63 -2.12
N VAL A 15 -5.15 27.42 -2.72
CA VAL A 15 -5.33 27.19 -4.14
C VAL A 15 -6.35 28.15 -4.74
N ASP A 16 -6.13 28.52 -6.00
CA ASP A 16 -6.96 29.50 -6.72
C ASP A 16 -8.23 28.86 -7.30
N VAL A 17 -9.00 28.16 -6.46
CA VAL A 17 -10.31 27.61 -6.78
C VAL A 17 -11.29 27.87 -5.63
N ALA A 18 -12.55 28.13 -5.96
CA ALA A 18 -13.59 28.29 -4.96
C ALA A 18 -13.86 26.96 -4.24
N ALA A 19 -14.06 27.02 -2.92
CA ALA A 19 -14.21 25.81 -2.09
C ALA A 19 -15.36 24.92 -2.60
N GLU A 20 -16.46 25.51 -3.06
CA GLU A 20 -17.66 24.83 -3.56
C GLU A 20 -17.43 23.98 -4.81
N ARG A 21 -16.28 24.15 -5.48
CA ARG A 21 -15.88 23.36 -6.66
C ARG A 21 -14.98 22.18 -6.29
N VAL A 22 -14.50 22.12 -5.05
CA VAL A 22 -13.60 21.07 -4.58
C VAL A 22 -14.42 19.87 -4.15
N ASP A 23 -14.04 18.71 -4.67
CA ASP A 23 -14.50 17.42 -4.18
C ASP A 23 -13.27 16.53 -3.92
N ILE A 24 -12.85 16.48 -2.66
CA ILE A 24 -11.71 15.69 -2.17
C ILE A 24 -12.00 14.21 -2.34
N THR A 25 -13.23 13.78 -2.07
CA THR A 25 -13.60 12.37 -2.13
C THR A 25 -13.62 11.85 -3.57
N ASP A 26 -14.20 12.60 -4.50
CA ASP A 26 -14.13 12.31 -5.93
C ASP A 26 -12.68 12.34 -6.42
N TRP A 27 -11.89 13.32 -6.00
CA TRP A 27 -10.46 13.38 -6.32
C TRP A 27 -9.72 12.12 -5.85
N LEU A 28 -9.83 11.76 -4.58
CA LEU A 28 -9.09 10.66 -3.96
C LEU A 28 -9.48 9.30 -4.56
N PHE A 29 -10.78 9.02 -4.65
CA PHE A 29 -11.28 7.71 -5.08
C PHE A 29 -11.37 7.51 -6.59
N SER A 30 -10.92 8.51 -7.37
CA SER A 30 -10.76 8.37 -8.83
C SER A 30 -9.46 8.96 -9.34
N LEU A 31 -8.47 9.10 -8.45
CA LEU A 31 -7.13 9.59 -8.77
C LEU A 31 -6.38 8.53 -9.58
N PRO A 32 -5.85 8.85 -10.77
CA PRO A 32 -4.91 7.95 -11.44
C PRO A 32 -3.64 7.78 -10.59
N GLU A 33 -3.08 6.57 -10.50
CA GLU A 33 -1.84 6.31 -9.73
C GLU A 33 -0.72 7.28 -10.10
N ALA A 34 -0.53 7.54 -11.40
CA ALA A 34 0.51 8.46 -11.86
C ALA A 34 0.35 9.89 -11.31
N GLU A 35 -0.88 10.32 -11.01
CA GLU A 35 -1.13 11.59 -10.35
C GLU A 35 -0.87 11.49 -8.85
N TYR A 36 -1.28 10.39 -8.19
CA TYR A 36 -0.94 10.15 -6.78
C TYR A 36 0.57 10.18 -6.53
N ARG A 37 1.37 9.52 -7.36
CA ARG A 37 2.84 9.51 -7.27
C ARG A 37 3.46 10.90 -7.47
N ARG A 38 2.81 11.77 -8.26
CA ARG A 38 3.24 13.17 -8.42
C ARG A 38 2.92 14.03 -7.21
N CYS A 39 2.04 13.59 -6.31
CA CYS A 39 1.68 14.34 -5.12
C CYS A 39 2.74 14.27 -4.02
N CYS A 40 3.64 13.29 -4.00
CA CYS A 40 4.78 13.30 -3.08
C CYS A 40 5.95 12.44 -3.62
N PRO A 41 6.70 12.92 -4.64
CA PRO A 41 7.85 12.19 -5.14
C PRO A 41 9.07 12.35 -4.21
N PRO A 42 9.85 11.27 -3.95
CA PRO A 42 9.67 9.89 -4.44
C PRO A 42 8.81 8.99 -3.54
N ASP A 43 8.31 9.52 -2.42
CA ASP A 43 7.70 8.80 -1.30
C ASP A 43 6.48 7.94 -1.70
N HIS A 44 5.55 8.47 -2.50
CA HIS A 44 4.37 7.73 -2.95
C HIS A 44 4.73 6.68 -4.00
N ILE A 45 4.47 5.40 -3.70
CA ILE A 45 4.79 4.26 -4.57
C ILE A 45 3.56 3.87 -5.39
N THR A 46 2.44 3.55 -4.74
CA THR A 46 1.18 3.18 -5.40
C THR A 46 -0.01 3.42 -4.48
N ILE A 47 -1.19 3.55 -5.08
CA ILE A 47 -2.47 3.62 -4.38
C ILE A 47 -3.48 2.71 -5.07
N GLY A 48 -4.27 1.98 -4.29
CA GLY A 48 -5.40 1.21 -4.76
C GLY A 48 -6.68 1.68 -4.09
N VAL A 49 -7.78 1.74 -4.85
CA VAL A 49 -9.10 2.07 -4.31
C VAL A 49 -10.02 0.85 -4.41
N GLY A 50 -10.88 0.67 -3.41
CA GLY A 50 -11.79 -0.45 -3.32
C GLY A 50 -13.07 -0.08 -2.58
N THR A 51 -13.88 -1.08 -2.28
CA THR A 51 -15.14 -0.92 -1.54
C THR A 51 -15.26 -2.04 -0.54
N ALA A 52 -15.60 -1.70 0.71
CA ALA A 52 -15.87 -2.67 1.76
C ALA A 52 -17.22 -3.38 1.53
N GLU A 53 -17.47 -4.47 2.27
CA GLU A 53 -18.71 -5.25 2.15
C GLU A 53 -19.98 -4.44 2.44
N ASP A 54 -19.90 -3.46 3.34
CA ASP A 54 -20.99 -2.55 3.70
C ASP A 54 -21.09 -1.34 2.74
N GLY A 55 -20.26 -1.28 1.69
CA GLY A 55 -20.31 -0.31 0.62
C GLY A 55 -19.46 0.95 0.84
N HIS A 56 -18.76 1.11 1.97
CA HIS A 56 -17.90 2.30 2.15
C HIS A 56 -16.61 2.19 1.32
N PRO A 57 -16.06 3.31 0.81
CA PRO A 57 -14.80 3.30 0.07
C PRO A 57 -13.62 2.86 0.95
N LEU A 58 -12.69 2.13 0.34
CA LEU A 58 -11.41 1.77 0.94
C LEU A 58 -10.28 2.32 0.08
N SER A 59 -9.15 2.60 0.72
CA SER A 59 -7.91 2.95 0.02
C SER A 59 -6.73 2.16 0.59
N ILE A 60 -5.79 1.80 -0.27
CA ILE A 60 -4.54 1.16 0.12
C ILE A 60 -3.41 1.99 -0.45
N GLY A 61 -2.63 2.61 0.42
CA GLY A 61 -1.45 3.39 0.04
C GLY A 61 -0.19 2.62 0.37
N VAL A 62 0.78 2.63 -0.54
CA VAL A 62 2.15 2.18 -0.26
C VAL A 62 3.08 3.35 -0.49
N GLU A 63 3.84 3.69 0.54
CA GLU A 63 4.72 4.86 0.54
C GLU A 63 5.92 4.67 1.45
N THR A 64 6.95 5.48 1.25
CA THR A 64 8.11 5.55 2.14
C THR A 64 8.10 6.87 2.90
N ILE A 65 8.04 6.81 4.24
CA ILE A 65 8.14 7.98 5.11
C ILE A 65 9.37 7.82 5.99
N GLY A 66 10.33 8.75 5.84
CA GLY A 66 11.64 8.59 6.45
C GLY A 66 12.40 7.43 5.80
N ASP A 67 12.76 6.44 6.61
CA ASP A 67 13.46 5.21 6.21
C ASP A 67 12.56 3.96 6.23
N ALA A 68 11.28 4.12 6.56
CA ALA A 68 10.34 3.02 6.65
C ALA A 68 9.40 2.97 5.44
N LEU A 69 9.11 1.76 4.98
CA LEU A 69 8.03 1.48 4.05
C LEU A 69 6.73 1.33 4.86
N LEU A 70 5.71 2.11 4.49
CA LEU A 70 4.37 2.04 5.05
C LEU A 70 3.40 1.40 4.07
N ILE A 71 2.51 0.59 4.62
CA ILE A 71 1.38 0.00 3.90
C ILE A 71 0.13 0.33 4.69
N HIS A 72 -0.72 1.14 4.08
CA HIS A 72 -1.95 1.62 4.67
C HIS A 72 -3.13 0.80 4.18
N HIS A 73 -4.03 0.45 5.10
CA HIS A 73 -5.35 -0.11 4.82
C HIS A 73 -6.39 0.90 5.32
N PHE A 74 -6.61 1.96 4.55
CA PHE A 74 -7.50 3.04 4.91
C PHE A 74 -8.96 2.65 4.74
N ALA A 75 -9.70 2.68 5.85
CA ALA A 75 -11.15 2.70 5.87
C ALA A 75 -11.65 4.13 6.07
N THR A 76 -12.68 4.53 5.31
CA THR A 76 -13.28 5.86 5.44
C THR A 76 -14.11 6.00 6.70
N GLU A 77 -13.90 7.10 7.44
CA GLU A 77 -14.77 7.54 8.53
C GLU A 77 -15.62 8.75 8.11
N VAL A 78 -15.07 9.66 7.31
CA VAL A 78 -15.80 10.80 6.74
C VAL A 78 -15.60 10.84 5.23
N VAL A 79 -16.71 10.93 4.50
CA VAL A 79 -16.76 11.00 3.04
C VAL A 79 -17.67 12.15 2.63
N GLU A 80 -17.12 13.36 2.64
CA GLU A 80 -17.80 14.58 2.22
C GLU A 80 -16.93 15.34 1.19
N PRO A 81 -17.52 16.10 0.24
CA PRO A 81 -16.74 16.77 -0.80
C PRO A 81 -15.60 17.65 -0.28
N HIS A 82 -15.78 18.31 0.87
CA HIS A 82 -14.78 19.21 1.43
C HIS A 82 -14.05 18.62 2.65
N HIS A 83 -14.34 17.37 3.02
CA HIS A 83 -13.75 16.70 4.17
C HIS A 83 -13.71 15.20 3.95
N CYS A 84 -12.51 14.66 3.80
CA CYS A 84 -12.27 13.23 3.80
C CYS A 84 -11.41 12.86 5.02
N ARG A 85 -11.81 11.83 5.74
CA ARG A 85 -11.07 11.30 6.88
C ARG A 85 -11.06 9.78 6.83
N MET A 86 -9.87 9.21 6.94
CA MET A 86 -9.66 7.76 6.87
C MET A 86 -8.74 7.30 8.00
N LEU A 87 -8.93 6.05 8.41
CA LEU A 87 -8.14 5.40 9.45
C LEU A 87 -7.53 4.12 8.91
N SER A 88 -6.30 3.84 9.31
CA SER A 88 -5.56 2.64 8.93
C SER A 88 -4.73 2.16 10.12
N THR A 89 -4.87 0.91 10.52
CA THR A 89 -3.78 0.22 11.22
C THR A 89 -2.76 -0.16 10.15
N SER A 90 -1.68 0.61 10.08
CA SER A 90 -0.71 0.58 9.00
C SER A 90 0.49 -0.25 9.39
N ASP A 91 1.00 -1.04 8.45
CA ASP A 91 2.27 -1.73 8.62
C ASP A 91 3.43 -0.77 8.41
N VAL A 92 4.45 -0.88 9.27
CA VAL A 92 5.71 -0.15 9.18
C VAL A 92 6.82 -1.19 9.06
N VAL A 93 7.57 -1.13 7.97
CA VAL A 93 8.68 -2.02 7.67
C VAL A 93 9.96 -1.20 7.58
N SER A 94 10.89 -1.42 8.51
CA SER A 94 12.21 -0.78 8.55
C SER A 94 13.33 -1.84 8.60
N ALA A 95 14.58 -1.37 8.68
CA ALA A 95 15.74 -2.25 8.82
C ALA A 95 15.71 -3.07 10.13
N GLU A 96 15.07 -2.54 11.17
CA GLU A 96 14.92 -3.14 12.49
C GLU A 96 13.75 -4.15 12.55
N GLY A 97 12.92 -4.20 11.51
CA GLY A 97 11.84 -5.18 11.38
C GLY A 97 10.48 -4.56 11.11
N ARG A 98 9.42 -5.31 11.41
CA ARG A 98 8.03 -4.91 11.17
C ARG A 98 7.32 -4.59 12.48
N THR A 99 6.50 -3.55 12.45
CA THR A 99 5.53 -3.21 13.48
C THR A 99 4.28 -2.61 12.84
N THR A 100 3.25 -2.31 13.63
CA THR A 100 2.07 -1.56 13.20
C THR A 100 1.97 -0.21 13.89
N VAL A 101 1.33 0.77 13.27
CA VAL A 101 0.92 2.05 13.87
C VAL A 101 -0.49 2.39 13.40
N ASP A 102 -1.28 3.07 14.22
CA ASP A 102 -2.57 3.60 13.78
C ASP A 102 -2.34 4.97 13.14
N VAL A 103 -2.78 5.11 11.89
CA VAL A 103 -2.67 6.33 11.08
C VAL A 103 -4.07 6.83 10.80
N THR A 104 -4.30 8.09 11.12
CA THR A 104 -5.45 8.85 10.65
C THR A 104 -4.96 9.85 9.60
N TRP A 105 -5.53 9.78 8.41
CA TRP A 105 -5.31 10.76 7.35
C TRP A 105 -6.58 11.61 7.17
N GLU A 106 -6.43 12.93 7.20
CA GLU A 106 -7.54 13.88 7.13
C GLU A 106 -7.23 15.02 6.16
N LEU A 107 -8.06 15.13 5.12
CA LEU A 107 -8.00 16.21 4.14
C LEU A 107 -9.23 17.11 4.28
N ARG A 108 -9.02 18.43 4.30
CA ARG A 108 -10.10 19.43 4.39
C ARG A 108 -9.91 20.56 3.39
N ALA A 109 -11.00 21.00 2.77
CA ALA A 109 -11.04 22.21 1.96
C ALA A 109 -11.91 23.28 2.64
N GLN A 110 -11.42 24.51 2.75
CA GLN A 110 -12.14 25.61 3.41
C GLN A 110 -12.04 26.92 2.62
N PRO A 111 -13.11 27.73 2.54
CA PRO A 111 -13.07 29.01 1.83
C PRO A 111 -12.18 30.03 2.55
N THR A 112 -11.43 30.82 1.80
CA THR A 112 -10.63 31.95 2.31
C THR A 112 -11.38 33.28 2.32
N GLY A 113 -12.57 33.33 1.69
CA GLY A 113 -13.42 34.52 1.61
C GLY A 113 -13.18 35.43 0.40
N ASP A 114 -12.14 35.15 -0.40
CA ASP A 114 -11.77 35.89 -1.62
C ASP A 114 -11.94 35.05 -2.91
N GLY A 115 -12.78 34.02 -2.86
CA GLY A 115 -13.04 33.10 -3.97
C GLY A 115 -11.98 32.01 -4.17
N ARG A 116 -11.03 31.89 -3.24
CA ARG A 116 -10.05 30.80 -3.15
C ARG A 116 -10.41 29.83 -2.02
N CYS A 117 -9.64 28.76 -1.87
CA CYS A 117 -9.77 27.85 -0.74
C CYS A 117 -8.40 27.39 -0.22
N THR A 118 -8.36 27.04 1.06
CA THR A 118 -7.26 26.26 1.64
C THR A 118 -7.55 24.78 1.48
N VAL A 119 -6.51 24.00 1.19
CA VAL A 119 -6.49 22.55 1.37
C VAL A 119 -5.55 22.26 2.53
N THR A 120 -6.07 21.62 3.57
CA THR A 120 -5.32 21.19 4.76
C THR A 120 -5.20 19.69 4.74
N ASP A 121 -3.98 19.22 4.92
CA ASP A 121 -3.62 17.83 5.06
C ASP A 121 -3.06 17.60 6.46
N ARG A 122 -3.57 16.55 7.12
CA ARG A 122 -3.22 16.17 8.47
C ARG A 122 -3.04 14.67 8.58
N ILE A 123 -1.89 14.28 9.12
CA ILE A 123 -1.56 12.89 9.47
C ILE A 123 -1.35 12.83 10.98
N LEU A 124 -2.19 12.04 11.65
CA LEU A 124 -2.06 11.69 13.06
C LEU A 124 -1.62 10.23 13.17
N VAL A 125 -0.52 9.99 13.87
CA VAL A 125 0.06 8.67 14.09
C VAL A 125 0.06 8.35 15.59
N THR A 126 -0.55 7.23 15.95
CA THR A 126 -0.56 6.70 17.31
C THR A 126 0.03 5.30 17.37
N PRO A 127 0.76 4.94 18.45
CA PRO A 127 1.38 3.64 18.58
C PRO A 127 0.33 2.55 18.86
N THR A 128 0.44 1.40 18.19
CA THR A 128 -0.32 0.20 18.54
C THR A 128 0.35 -0.56 19.69
N GLY A 129 -0.29 -1.63 20.18
CA GLY A 129 0.35 -2.58 21.09
C GLY A 129 1.64 -3.17 20.51
N ASP A 130 1.63 -3.52 19.21
CA ASP A 130 2.81 -4.07 18.53
C ASP A 130 3.95 -3.06 18.47
N TYR A 131 3.65 -1.77 18.27
CA TYR A 131 4.64 -0.71 18.31
C TYR A 131 5.33 -0.62 19.66
N PHE A 132 4.57 -0.66 20.76
CA PHE A 132 5.16 -0.63 22.09
C PHE A 132 6.06 -1.83 22.34
N ALA A 133 5.61 -3.02 21.96
CA ALA A 133 6.42 -4.23 22.05
C ALA A 133 7.67 -4.14 21.17
N PHE A 134 7.56 -3.54 19.98
CA PHE A 134 8.68 -3.35 19.05
C PHE A 134 9.76 -2.44 19.64
N ILE A 135 9.40 -1.25 20.13
CA ILE A 135 10.39 -0.32 20.70
C ILE A 135 11.02 -0.88 21.98
N GLU A 136 10.26 -1.62 22.80
CA GLU A 136 10.78 -2.28 23.99
C GLU A 136 11.83 -3.34 23.63
N ARG A 137 11.53 -4.21 22.66
CA ARG A 137 12.47 -5.25 22.19
C ARG A 137 13.78 -4.67 21.66
N HIS A 138 13.73 -3.49 21.06
CA HIS A 138 14.90 -2.83 20.46
C HIS A 138 15.57 -1.81 21.41
N GLY A 139 15.07 -1.65 22.63
CA GLY A 139 15.59 -0.67 23.59
C GLY A 139 15.42 0.78 23.13
N ILE A 140 14.43 1.05 22.27
CA ILE A 140 14.13 2.38 21.74
C ILE A 140 13.28 3.14 22.76
N VAL A 141 13.72 4.34 23.11
CA VAL A 141 12.98 5.25 23.99
C VAL A 141 11.80 5.84 23.22
N PHE A 142 10.60 5.82 23.81
CA PHE A 142 9.38 6.28 23.14
C PHE A 142 9.49 7.72 22.65
N GLU A 143 10.07 8.60 23.46
CA GLU A 143 10.22 10.03 23.14
C GLU A 143 11.11 10.24 21.91
N ASP A 144 12.18 9.46 21.76
CA ASP A 144 13.05 9.50 20.59
C ASP A 144 12.34 8.95 19.34
N ALA A 145 11.59 7.85 19.50
CA ALA A 145 10.79 7.27 18.44
C ALA A 145 9.69 8.24 17.94
N ALA A 146 9.02 8.92 18.87
CA ALA A 146 8.03 9.95 18.57
C ALA A 146 8.68 11.16 17.89
N ALA A 147 9.85 11.62 18.37
CA ALA A 147 10.56 12.73 17.73
C ALA A 147 10.98 12.40 16.29
N SER A 148 11.48 11.19 16.05
CA SER A 148 11.84 10.70 14.71
C SER A 148 10.62 10.59 13.80
N CYS A 149 9.55 9.94 14.27
CA CYS A 149 8.29 9.81 13.55
C CYS A 149 7.71 11.19 13.19
N HIS A 150 7.72 12.13 14.14
CA HIS A 150 7.22 13.49 13.92
C HIS A 150 8.05 14.28 12.90
N ALA A 151 9.38 14.14 12.92
CA ALA A 151 10.24 14.76 11.93
C ALA A 151 9.96 14.22 10.52
N ALA A 152 9.84 12.89 10.38
CA ALA A 152 9.57 12.24 9.11
C ALA A 152 8.17 12.58 8.55
N CYS A 153 7.12 12.43 9.36
CA CYS A 153 5.75 12.79 8.96
C CYS A 153 5.64 14.29 8.66
N GLY A 154 6.29 15.14 9.47
CA GLY A 154 6.28 16.58 9.28
C GLY A 154 6.97 17.02 7.98
N ASP A 155 8.02 16.33 7.54
CA ASP A 155 8.62 16.55 6.23
C ASP A 155 7.73 16.08 5.08
N HIS A 156 7.17 14.88 5.20
CA HIS A 156 6.27 14.28 4.22
C HIS A 156 5.06 15.18 3.94
N VAL A 157 4.29 15.52 4.98
CA VAL A 157 3.10 16.40 4.91
C VAL A 157 3.44 17.76 4.30
N ARG A 158 4.62 18.32 4.63
CA ARG A 158 5.07 19.62 4.09
C ARG A 158 5.34 19.57 2.59
N ARG A 159 5.92 18.47 2.09
CA ARG A 159 6.22 18.28 0.67
C ARG A 159 4.98 17.91 -0.11
N GLU A 160 4.09 17.09 0.44
CA GLU A 160 2.92 16.58 -0.27
C GLU A 160 1.83 17.65 -0.42
N THR A 161 1.59 18.45 0.62
CA THR A 161 0.36 19.28 0.70
C THR A 161 0.20 20.24 -0.48
N PRO A 162 1.24 20.99 -0.92
CA PRO A 162 1.12 21.85 -2.11
C PRO A 162 0.80 21.08 -3.40
N LEU A 163 1.31 19.86 -3.54
CA LEU A 163 1.15 19.04 -4.74
C LEU A 163 -0.23 18.39 -4.76
N LEU A 164 -0.68 17.85 -3.63
CA LEU A 164 -2.05 17.38 -3.39
C LEU A 164 -3.06 18.50 -3.67
N ALA A 165 -2.88 19.66 -3.03
CA ALA A 165 -3.75 20.81 -3.22
C ALA A 165 -3.81 21.23 -4.70
N GLY A 166 -2.66 21.28 -5.36
CA GLY A 166 -2.59 21.56 -6.79
C GLY A 166 -3.33 20.53 -7.65
N SER A 167 -3.25 19.24 -7.31
CA SER A 167 -3.98 18.17 -7.99
C SER A 167 -5.50 18.30 -7.83
N ILE A 168 -5.95 18.53 -6.59
CA ILE A 168 -7.36 18.77 -6.26
C ILE A 168 -7.88 19.99 -7.03
N ALA A 169 -7.14 21.09 -7.04
CA ALA A 169 -7.52 22.31 -7.73
C ALA A 169 -7.61 22.13 -9.26
N ARG A 170 -6.68 21.37 -9.87
CA ARG A 170 -6.76 21.01 -11.29
C ARG A 170 -8.02 20.21 -11.60
N ARG A 171 -8.37 19.25 -10.75
CA ARG A 171 -9.58 18.44 -10.91
C ARG A 171 -10.85 19.29 -10.79
N ALA A 172 -10.93 20.15 -9.78
CA ALA A 172 -12.01 21.12 -9.58
C ALA A 172 -12.14 22.15 -10.72
N SER A 173 -11.04 22.45 -11.41
CA SER A 173 -11.04 23.35 -12.56
C SER A 173 -11.60 22.69 -13.83
N ASN A 174 -11.35 21.38 -14.01
CA ASN A 174 -11.71 20.62 -15.20
C ASN A 174 -13.16 20.08 -15.19
N SER A 175 -13.84 20.11 -14.05
CA SER A 175 -15.24 19.64 -13.90
C SER A 175 -16.28 20.50 -14.65
N ASN A 176 -15.89 21.64 -15.23
CA ASN A 176 -16.74 22.54 -16.04
C ASN A 176 -17.42 21.88 -17.28
N GLY A 177 -17.09 20.63 -17.61
CA GLY A 177 -17.72 19.88 -18.71
C GLY A 177 -18.75 18.81 -18.29
N ARG A 178 -18.97 18.55 -16.99
CA ARG A 178 -19.82 17.43 -16.53
C ARG A 178 -21.14 17.83 -15.87
N HIS A 179 -21.37 19.12 -15.60
CA HIS A 179 -22.57 19.58 -14.87
C HIS A 179 -23.77 19.99 -15.75
N ALA A 180 -23.74 19.73 -17.06
CA ALA A 180 -24.84 20.07 -17.97
C ALA A 180 -25.25 18.90 -18.89
N ALA A 181 -25.40 17.69 -18.35
CA ALA A 181 -26.28 16.66 -18.93
C ALA A 181 -26.51 15.51 -17.92
N ASP A 182 -27.79 15.25 -17.67
CA ASP A 182 -28.41 14.06 -17.06
C ASP A 182 -28.17 13.68 -15.59
N SER A 183 -29.24 13.91 -14.82
CA SER A 183 -29.58 13.16 -13.61
C SER A 183 -30.12 11.76 -13.99
N THR A 184 -29.23 10.78 -14.17
CA THR A 184 -29.61 9.36 -14.18
C THR A 184 -28.48 8.49 -13.64
N ALA A 185 -28.58 8.09 -12.36
CA ALA A 185 -27.75 7.08 -11.69
C ALA A 185 -26.22 7.33 -11.71
N PRO A 186 -25.44 6.78 -10.75
CA PRO A 186 -23.98 6.86 -10.84
C PRO A 186 -23.52 6.12 -12.10
N GLY A 187 -23.12 6.87 -13.11
CA GLY A 187 -22.54 6.34 -14.33
C GLY A 187 -21.26 5.60 -13.99
N ARG A 188 -21.27 4.28 -14.21
CA ARG A 188 -20.09 3.41 -14.23
C ARG A 188 -18.99 4.16 -15.00
N LEU A 189 -17.85 4.39 -14.33
CA LEU A 189 -16.63 4.90 -14.96
C LEU A 189 -16.37 4.12 -16.26
N PRO A 190 -15.81 4.73 -17.32
CA PRO A 190 -15.39 3.99 -18.49
C PRO A 190 -14.40 2.93 -18.02
N THR A 191 -14.86 1.68 -18.00
CA THR A 191 -14.00 0.53 -17.81
C THR A 191 -12.99 0.56 -18.94
N ILE A 192 -11.69 0.58 -18.61
CA ILE A 192 -10.71 -0.12 -19.44
C ILE A 192 -11.36 -1.48 -19.68
N PRO A 193 -11.52 -1.96 -20.93
CA PRO A 193 -12.32 -3.15 -21.19
C PRO A 193 -11.93 -4.22 -20.18
N ASP A 194 -12.95 -4.73 -19.46
CA ASP A 194 -12.81 -5.65 -18.34
C ASP A 194 -11.88 -6.86 -18.68
N SER A 195 -11.57 -7.08 -19.97
CA SER A 195 -10.63 -8.07 -20.51
C SER A 195 -9.16 -7.93 -20.09
N ASP A 196 -8.61 -6.73 -19.89
CA ASP A 196 -7.14 -6.58 -19.68
C ASP A 196 -6.77 -6.64 -18.19
N GLY A 197 -7.55 -5.97 -17.33
CA GLY A 197 -7.35 -5.97 -15.87
C GLY A 197 -7.68 -7.31 -15.22
N ASP A 198 -8.76 -7.98 -15.65
CA ASP A 198 -9.08 -9.33 -15.15
C ASP A 198 -8.05 -10.36 -15.63
N THR A 199 -7.48 -10.17 -16.82
CA THR A 199 -6.36 -11.00 -17.30
C THR A 199 -5.11 -10.78 -16.44
N ALA A 200 -4.77 -9.53 -16.10
CA ALA A 200 -3.64 -9.24 -15.22
C ALA A 200 -3.84 -9.87 -13.83
N LYS A 201 -5.03 -9.72 -13.23
CA LYS A 201 -5.38 -10.38 -11.96
C LYS A 201 -5.28 -11.90 -12.07
N ALA A 202 -5.75 -12.49 -13.17
CA ALA A 202 -5.66 -13.93 -13.41
C ALA A 202 -4.22 -14.42 -13.52
N VAL A 203 -3.33 -13.65 -14.19
CA VAL A 203 -1.89 -13.93 -14.25
C VAL A 203 -1.28 -13.94 -12.85
N VAL A 204 -1.53 -12.91 -12.04
CA VAL A 204 -0.97 -12.81 -10.67
C VAL A 204 -1.58 -13.83 -9.72
N ARG A 205 -2.87 -14.14 -9.86
CA ARG A 205 -3.52 -15.23 -9.14
C ARG A 205 -2.89 -16.57 -9.46
N ARG A 206 -2.69 -16.87 -10.75
CA ARG A 206 -2.01 -18.09 -11.21
C ARG A 206 -0.61 -18.18 -10.65
N THR A 207 0.15 -17.09 -10.64
CA THR A 207 1.47 -17.04 -9.99
C THR A 207 1.37 -17.35 -8.50
N THR A 208 0.44 -16.73 -7.78
CA THR A 208 0.30 -16.96 -6.33
C THR A 208 -0.08 -18.41 -6.01
N GLU A 209 -1.04 -18.97 -6.72
CA GLU A 209 -1.56 -20.31 -6.44
C GLU A 209 -0.61 -21.42 -6.94
N GLN A 210 -0.17 -21.34 -8.19
CA GLN A 210 0.59 -22.42 -8.83
C GLN A 210 2.09 -22.32 -8.59
N VAL A 211 2.63 -21.10 -8.60
CA VAL A 211 4.08 -20.89 -8.48
C VAL A 211 4.47 -20.76 -7.02
N GLN A 212 3.92 -19.76 -6.32
CA GLN A 212 4.29 -19.48 -4.93
C GLN A 212 3.77 -20.57 -3.98
N GLY A 213 2.49 -20.94 -4.06
CA GLY A 213 1.93 -22.05 -3.29
C GLY A 213 2.33 -23.43 -3.81
N GLY A 214 2.11 -23.67 -5.11
CA GLY A 214 2.29 -25.00 -5.72
C GLY A 214 3.74 -25.41 -6.00
N GLY A 215 4.67 -24.46 -6.16
CA GLY A 215 6.04 -24.74 -6.61
C GLY A 215 6.13 -25.16 -8.09
N ASP A 216 5.18 -24.75 -8.94
CA ASP A 216 5.21 -25.01 -10.38
C ASP A 216 6.21 -24.06 -11.08
N PHE A 217 7.43 -24.55 -11.26
CA PHE A 217 8.49 -23.79 -11.94
C PHE A 217 8.34 -23.76 -13.46
N THR A 218 7.47 -24.58 -14.05
CA THR A 218 7.10 -24.45 -15.47
C THR A 218 6.19 -23.24 -15.65
N ALA A 219 5.18 -23.10 -14.78
CA ALA A 219 4.35 -21.91 -14.73
C ALA A 219 5.18 -20.65 -14.41
N PHE A 220 6.19 -20.73 -13.55
CA PHE A 220 7.13 -19.63 -13.33
C PHE A 220 7.79 -19.17 -14.63
N ASP A 221 8.31 -20.10 -15.44
CA ASP A 221 9.01 -19.77 -16.69
C ASP A 221 8.08 -19.14 -17.73
N GLU A 222 6.81 -19.52 -17.73
CA GLU A 222 5.75 -18.93 -18.56
C GLU A 222 5.33 -17.52 -18.13
N LEU A 223 5.18 -17.32 -16.82
CA LEU A 223 4.53 -16.16 -16.22
C LEU A 223 5.49 -15.01 -15.92
N PHE A 224 6.79 -15.25 -15.75
CA PHE A 224 7.78 -14.20 -15.49
C PHE A 224 8.50 -13.82 -16.78
N ALA A 225 8.58 -12.52 -17.08
CA ALA A 225 9.31 -12.01 -18.24
C ALA A 225 10.84 -12.13 -18.05
N ASP A 226 11.59 -12.23 -19.15
CA ASP A 226 13.05 -12.37 -19.07
C ASP A 226 13.74 -11.06 -18.63
N ASP A 227 13.07 -9.92 -18.82
CA ASP A 227 13.46 -8.60 -18.32
C ASP A 227 12.84 -8.25 -16.96
N TYR A 228 12.36 -9.26 -16.21
CA TYR A 228 11.76 -9.06 -14.90
C TYR A 228 12.73 -8.46 -13.88
N VAL A 229 12.24 -7.50 -13.08
CA VAL A 229 12.96 -6.85 -11.98
C VAL A 229 12.22 -7.03 -10.66
N ASP A 230 12.91 -7.51 -9.64
CA ASP A 230 12.45 -7.49 -8.25
C ASP A 230 13.03 -6.25 -7.56
N HIS A 231 12.16 -5.32 -7.15
CA HIS A 231 12.55 -4.10 -6.45
C HIS A 231 12.74 -4.32 -4.95
N THR A 232 12.38 -5.50 -4.46
CA THR A 232 12.44 -5.89 -3.04
C THR A 232 13.13 -7.25 -2.86
N PRO A 233 14.34 -7.45 -3.42
CA PRO A 233 15.01 -8.74 -3.36
C PRO A 233 15.35 -9.11 -1.92
N GLN A 234 15.20 -10.39 -1.58
CA GLN A 234 15.65 -10.88 -0.28
C GLN A 234 17.18 -10.81 -0.17
N PRO A 235 17.74 -10.55 1.03
CA PRO A 235 19.18 -10.50 1.23
C PRO A 235 19.90 -11.73 0.66
N GLY A 236 20.94 -11.49 -0.16
CA GLY A 236 21.72 -12.55 -0.80
C GLY A 236 21.16 -13.05 -2.14
N LEU A 237 20.04 -12.51 -2.63
CA LEU A 237 19.48 -12.81 -3.96
C LEU A 237 19.69 -11.64 -4.93
N THR A 238 19.73 -11.96 -6.22
CA THR A 238 19.76 -10.97 -7.30
C THR A 238 18.37 -10.38 -7.54
N PRO A 239 18.25 -9.11 -7.97
CA PRO A 239 16.96 -8.44 -8.22
C PRO A 239 16.34 -8.84 -9.57
N ASP A 240 16.54 -10.08 -10.01
CA ASP A 240 16.16 -10.58 -11.34
C ASP A 240 15.36 -11.89 -11.27
N LYS A 241 14.92 -12.38 -12.42
CA LYS A 241 14.12 -13.62 -12.55
C LYS A 241 14.83 -14.83 -11.92
N SER A 242 16.17 -14.88 -11.98
CA SER A 242 16.95 -15.97 -11.40
C SER A 242 16.93 -15.92 -9.87
N GLY A 243 17.07 -14.74 -9.28
CA GLY A 243 16.99 -14.52 -7.84
C GLY A 243 15.62 -14.89 -7.27
N THR A 244 14.54 -14.41 -7.88
CA THR A 244 13.17 -14.77 -7.45
C THR A 244 12.89 -16.27 -7.63
N ARG A 245 13.41 -16.92 -8.68
CA ARG A 245 13.27 -18.38 -8.84
C ARG A 245 13.95 -19.13 -7.69
N LEU A 246 15.17 -18.73 -7.33
CA LEU A 246 15.92 -19.36 -6.24
C LEU A 246 15.20 -19.18 -4.89
N LEU A 247 14.57 -18.03 -4.66
CA LEU A 247 13.72 -17.79 -3.49
C LEU A 247 12.59 -18.83 -3.41
N TYR A 248 11.79 -18.95 -4.46
CA TYR A 248 10.63 -19.86 -4.45
C TYR A 248 11.04 -21.33 -4.38
N GLN A 249 12.15 -21.72 -5.00
CA GLN A 249 12.74 -23.06 -4.83
C GLN A 249 13.13 -23.32 -3.37
N SER A 250 13.76 -22.34 -2.72
CA SER A 250 14.18 -22.45 -1.32
C SER A 250 12.98 -22.53 -0.38
N MET A 251 11.95 -21.71 -0.61
CA MET A 251 10.70 -21.75 0.15
C MET A 251 9.99 -23.09 -0.01
N ARG A 252 9.86 -23.60 -1.25
CA ARG A 252 9.23 -24.90 -1.52
C ARG A 252 10.00 -26.07 -0.89
N ALA A 253 11.32 -26.00 -0.90
CA ALA A 253 12.17 -27.02 -0.27
C ALA A 253 11.96 -27.05 1.26
N ALA A 254 11.84 -25.88 1.91
CA ALA A 254 11.62 -25.78 3.35
C ALA A 254 10.19 -26.12 3.78
N PHE A 255 9.20 -25.68 2.99
CA PHE A 255 7.76 -25.80 3.25
C PHE A 255 7.09 -26.58 2.11
N GLN A 256 7.06 -27.91 2.21
CA GLN A 256 6.49 -28.76 1.16
C GLN A 256 4.96 -28.66 1.05
N ASP A 257 4.31 -28.22 2.12
CA ASP A 257 2.87 -27.95 2.26
C ASP A 257 2.54 -26.45 2.20
N PHE A 258 3.47 -25.65 1.65
CA PHE A 258 3.28 -24.21 1.52
C PHE A 258 2.02 -23.90 0.69
N HIS A 259 1.20 -22.97 1.18
CA HIS A 259 0.04 -22.49 0.46
C HIS A 259 -0.17 -21.01 0.72
N ALA A 260 -0.77 -20.34 -0.27
CA ALA A 260 -1.17 -18.95 -0.20
C ALA A 260 -2.70 -18.88 -0.19
N GLU A 261 -3.25 -18.15 0.77
CA GLU A 261 -4.65 -17.75 0.81
C GLU A 261 -4.73 -16.30 0.33
N ILE A 262 -5.29 -16.09 -0.86
CA ILE A 262 -5.53 -14.73 -1.40
C ILE A 262 -6.78 -14.18 -0.76
N HIS A 263 -6.64 -13.09 -0.01
CA HIS A 263 -7.77 -12.39 0.62
C HIS A 263 -8.45 -11.46 -0.38
N TRP A 264 -7.66 -10.68 -1.12
CA TRP A 264 -8.16 -9.81 -2.18
C TRP A 264 -7.09 -9.48 -3.22
N GLN A 265 -7.56 -9.03 -4.40
CA GLN A 265 -6.72 -8.47 -5.46
C GLN A 265 -7.36 -7.22 -6.06
N SER A 266 -6.58 -6.15 -6.19
CA SER A 266 -6.94 -4.96 -6.96
C SER A 266 -6.09 -4.86 -8.23
N VAL A 267 -6.58 -4.14 -9.24
CA VAL A 267 -5.83 -3.86 -10.47
C VAL A 267 -6.00 -2.40 -10.82
N ASP A 268 -4.90 -1.73 -11.15
CA ASP A 268 -4.87 -0.43 -11.80
C ASP A 268 -3.97 -0.51 -13.03
N GLY A 269 -4.57 -0.40 -14.22
CA GLY A 269 -3.86 -0.61 -15.48
C GLY A 269 -3.22 -1.99 -15.56
N ASP A 270 -1.89 -2.02 -15.54
CA ASP A 270 -1.05 -3.22 -15.59
C ASP A 270 -0.49 -3.64 -14.23
N LEU A 271 -0.81 -2.93 -13.14
CA LEU A 271 -0.36 -3.26 -11.78
C LEU A 271 -1.45 -4.01 -11.03
N VAL A 272 -1.08 -5.13 -10.41
CA VAL A 272 -1.97 -5.92 -9.56
C VAL A 272 -1.40 -5.95 -8.15
N THR A 273 -2.19 -5.52 -7.19
CA THR A 273 -1.87 -5.63 -5.77
C THR A 273 -2.63 -6.81 -5.18
N THR A 274 -1.91 -7.67 -4.46
CA THR A 274 -2.45 -8.87 -3.82
C THR A 274 -2.12 -8.84 -2.34
N TYR A 275 -3.13 -8.98 -1.48
CA TYR A 275 -2.93 -9.30 -0.07
C TYR A 275 -3.25 -10.78 0.15
N LYS A 276 -2.34 -11.46 0.83
CA LYS A 276 -2.42 -12.89 1.07
C LYS A 276 -1.73 -13.31 2.34
N THR A 277 -2.17 -14.43 2.88
CA THR A 277 -1.49 -15.12 3.97
C THR A 277 -0.83 -16.37 3.45
N TYR A 278 0.45 -16.53 3.74
CA TYR A 278 1.16 -17.78 3.53
C TYR A 278 1.11 -18.65 4.76
N ARG A 279 1.04 -19.96 4.53
CA ARG A 279 1.06 -20.98 5.58
C ARG A 279 1.88 -22.17 5.11
N GLY A 280 2.62 -22.78 6.02
CA GLY A 280 3.37 -24.01 5.74
C GLY A 280 3.99 -24.60 7.00
N THR A 281 4.50 -25.81 6.91
CA THR A 281 5.19 -26.51 7.99
C THR A 281 6.64 -26.72 7.61
N ARG A 282 7.60 -26.31 8.45
CA ARG A 282 9.03 -26.51 8.18
C ARG A 282 9.42 -27.97 8.36
N ARG A 283 9.22 -28.78 7.32
CA ARG A 283 9.57 -30.20 7.29
C ARG A 283 10.80 -30.49 6.43
N GLY A 284 11.20 -29.54 5.58
CA GLY A 284 12.38 -29.67 4.73
C GLY A 284 13.56 -28.82 5.20
N THR A 285 14.67 -28.96 4.50
CA THR A 285 15.92 -28.28 4.81
C THR A 285 15.87 -26.83 4.35
N PHE A 286 16.23 -25.91 5.24
CA PHE A 286 16.56 -24.52 4.91
C PHE A 286 18.04 -24.28 5.23
N PRO A 287 18.82 -23.59 4.39
CA PRO A 287 20.25 -23.39 4.64
C PRO A 287 20.50 -22.83 6.04
N GLY A 288 21.28 -23.56 6.86
CA GLY A 288 21.68 -23.14 8.20
C GLY A 288 20.68 -23.41 9.33
N VAL A 289 19.51 -24.03 9.07
CA VAL A 289 18.46 -24.21 10.09
C VAL A 289 17.83 -25.61 9.99
N GLU A 290 17.95 -26.41 11.06
CA GLU A 290 17.38 -27.76 11.17
C GLU A 290 15.83 -27.76 11.06
N PRO A 291 15.17 -28.72 10.40
CA PRO A 291 13.70 -28.76 10.30
C PRO A 291 13.05 -28.98 11.68
N THR A 292 12.33 -27.98 12.20
CA THR A 292 11.67 -28.05 13.52
C THR A 292 10.28 -28.66 13.49
N GLY A 293 9.68 -28.84 12.31
CA GLY A 293 8.30 -29.31 12.16
C GLY A 293 7.24 -28.29 12.58
N ARG A 294 7.62 -27.03 12.87
CA ARG A 294 6.67 -25.98 13.26
C ARG A 294 5.89 -25.45 12.06
N ALA A 295 4.61 -25.16 12.28
CA ALA A 295 3.81 -24.42 11.34
C ALA A 295 4.21 -22.94 11.39
N VAL A 296 4.27 -22.32 10.21
CA VAL A 296 4.46 -20.88 10.03
C VAL A 296 3.21 -20.30 9.36
N THR A 297 2.85 -19.09 9.75
CA THR A 297 1.82 -18.28 9.10
C THR A 297 2.32 -16.85 9.03
N PHE A 298 2.32 -16.24 7.85
CA PHE A 298 2.72 -14.86 7.70
C PHE A 298 1.99 -14.17 6.55
N ASP A 299 1.67 -12.90 6.77
CA ASP A 299 0.96 -12.06 5.83
C ASP A 299 1.92 -11.32 4.90
N THR A 300 1.51 -11.17 3.65
CA THR A 300 2.26 -10.48 2.61
C THR A 300 1.34 -9.63 1.74
N VAL A 301 1.86 -8.48 1.33
CA VAL A 301 1.31 -7.69 0.23
C VAL A 301 2.35 -7.66 -0.88
N ASP A 302 1.94 -8.04 -2.09
CA ASP A 302 2.74 -7.93 -3.30
C ASP A 302 2.04 -7.07 -4.33
N VAL A 303 2.82 -6.22 -4.99
CA VAL A 303 2.44 -5.46 -6.17
C VAL A 303 3.23 -6.04 -7.34
N MET A 304 2.54 -6.45 -8.40
CA MET A 304 3.15 -7.02 -9.60
C MET A 304 2.68 -6.29 -10.84
N ARG A 305 3.63 -5.87 -11.69
CA ARG A 305 3.31 -5.32 -13.02
C ARG A 305 3.21 -6.43 -14.05
N VAL A 306 2.14 -6.46 -14.84
CA VAL A 306 1.86 -7.46 -15.88
C VAL A 306 1.86 -6.82 -17.26
N ARG A 307 2.81 -7.19 -18.11
CA ARG A 307 2.88 -6.75 -19.51
C ARG A 307 2.87 -7.95 -20.44
N GLY A 308 1.94 -7.97 -21.39
CA GLY A 308 1.85 -9.06 -22.37
C GLY A 308 1.57 -10.43 -21.73
N GLY A 309 0.79 -10.46 -20.65
CA GLY A 309 0.47 -11.68 -19.91
C GLY A 309 1.60 -12.22 -19.02
N ARG A 310 2.69 -11.45 -18.83
CA ARG A 310 3.82 -11.81 -17.98
C ARG A 310 4.13 -10.74 -16.95
N ILE A 311 4.60 -11.17 -15.79
CA ILE A 311 5.08 -10.32 -14.72
C ILE A 311 6.45 -9.74 -15.12
N VAL A 312 6.56 -8.42 -15.10
CA VAL A 312 7.79 -7.69 -15.45
C VAL A 312 8.42 -6.96 -14.27
N GLU A 313 7.65 -6.66 -13.22
CA GLU A 313 8.16 -6.01 -12.02
C GLU A 313 7.44 -6.52 -10.77
N HIS A 314 8.13 -6.51 -9.63
CA HIS A 314 7.58 -6.89 -8.32
C HIS A 314 8.06 -5.96 -7.21
N TRP A 315 7.16 -5.64 -6.30
CA TRP A 315 7.42 -5.07 -4.97
C TRP A 315 6.67 -5.92 -3.95
N GLY A 316 7.33 -6.30 -2.87
CA GLY A 316 6.73 -7.13 -1.84
C GLY A 316 7.13 -6.70 -0.44
N ALA A 317 6.16 -6.76 0.46
CA ALA A 317 6.39 -6.68 1.89
C ALA A 317 5.82 -7.93 2.56
N ALA A 318 6.66 -8.62 3.33
CA ALA A 318 6.30 -9.83 4.05
C ALA A 318 6.59 -9.67 5.54
N ASN A 319 5.76 -10.28 6.39
CA ASN A 319 6.03 -10.36 7.84
C ASN A 319 7.17 -11.35 8.15
N LEU A 320 8.39 -11.07 7.67
CA LEU A 320 9.54 -11.97 7.83
C LEU A 320 9.98 -12.09 9.30
N LEU A 321 9.72 -11.08 10.13
CA LEU A 321 10.02 -11.12 11.57
C LEU A 321 9.12 -12.14 12.29
N SER A 322 7.80 -12.13 12.01
CA SER A 322 6.87 -13.15 12.50
C SER A 322 7.24 -14.55 12.00
N LEU A 323 7.75 -14.66 10.76
CA LEU A 323 8.29 -15.91 10.25
C LEU A 323 9.52 -16.35 11.04
N MET A 324 10.50 -15.48 11.30
CA MET A 324 11.71 -15.82 12.08
C MET A 324 11.39 -16.22 13.53
N ASP A 325 10.49 -15.52 14.22
CA ASP A 325 10.02 -15.91 15.57
C ASP A 325 9.35 -17.28 15.58
N GLN A 326 8.59 -17.62 14.53
CA GLN A 326 7.95 -18.93 14.37
C GLN A 326 8.95 -20.02 13.97
N LEU A 327 10.05 -19.66 13.31
CA LEU A 327 11.12 -20.55 12.93
C LEU A 327 11.98 -20.99 14.13
N GLY A 328 11.98 -20.22 15.21
CA GLY A 328 12.63 -20.52 16.48
C GLY A 328 14.09 -20.10 16.54
#